data_AF-A0A1J4J2J2-F1
#
_entry.id   AF-A0A1J4J2J2-F1
#
_cell.length_a   1.000
_cell.length_b   1.000
_cell.length_c   1.000
_cell.angle_alpha   90.00
_cell.angle_beta   90.00
_cell.angle_gamma   90.00
#
_symmetry.space_group_name_H-M   'P 1'
#
loop_
_entity.id
_entity.type
_entity.pdbx_description
1 polymer ?
#
loop_
_entity_poly.entity_id
_entity_poly.type
_entity_poly.pdbx_seq_one_letter_code
_entity_poly.pdbx_strand_id
1 'polypeptide(L)'
;MISFLLCSVLCETNITIYKLQMAEDRISNFECFNIVRLVNRQIQSGSSLNQTNTLIHDYCDKINGLRKEVCMSISKDKIPQIVALLHEEKTTEFVCDEIGYRKRSFGQRTPISLKDCEIVVDKIKSNFFLNSEKSKINNSQYEPTKEQFVSFLMRRFFVATGPICRDFPTETKLACYVISRIISKNFLPDISRRIPSKLVCKNLAAMHQIKIVN
;
A
#
# COMPACT_ATOMS: atom_id res chain seq x y z
N MET A 1 17.65 -23.14 -32.26
CA MET A 1 18.25 -22.58 -31.01
C MET A 1 18.14 -21.05 -30.87
N ILE A 2 17.43 -20.33 -31.74
CA ILE A 2 17.27 -18.85 -31.65
C ILE A 2 16.04 -18.44 -30.80
N SER A 3 15.08 -19.35 -30.58
CA SER A 3 13.81 -19.05 -29.91
C SER A 3 13.88 -18.92 -28.38
N PHE A 4 14.94 -19.41 -27.73
CA PHE A 4 15.10 -19.32 -26.26
C PHE A 4 15.73 -18.01 -25.80
N LEU A 5 16.52 -17.34 -26.64
CA LEU A 5 17.21 -16.09 -26.31
C LEU A 5 16.30 -14.86 -26.31
N LEU A 6 15.18 -14.88 -27.03
CA LEU A 6 14.20 -13.79 -27.06
C LEU A 6 13.33 -13.71 -25.80
N CYS A 7 13.13 -14.84 -25.10
CA CYS A 7 12.27 -14.88 -23.91
C CYS A 7 12.94 -14.28 -22.67
N SER A 8 14.27 -14.44 -22.53
CA SER A 8 15.04 -13.85 -21.42
C SER A 8 15.19 -12.33 -21.52
N VAL A 9 15.40 -11.79 -22.72
CA VAL A 9 15.57 -10.34 -22.94
C VAL A 9 14.26 -9.56 -22.70
N LEU A 10 13.11 -10.13 -23.04
CA LEU A 10 11.79 -9.53 -22.77
C LEU A 10 11.42 -9.55 -21.27
N CYS A 11 12.00 -10.45 -20.48
CA CYS A 11 11.73 -10.54 -19.05
C CYS A 11 12.54 -9.50 -18.26
N GLU A 12 13.79 -9.23 -18.64
CA GLU A 12 14.67 -8.25 -17.99
C GLU A 12 14.29 -6.79 -18.29
N THR A 13 13.83 -6.49 -19.51
CA THR A 13 13.34 -5.16 -19.88
C THR A 13 12.06 -4.80 -19.11
N ASN A 14 11.13 -5.76 -18.97
CA ASN A 14 9.91 -5.57 -18.19
C ASN A 14 10.21 -5.25 -16.72
N ILE A 15 11.10 -5.98 -16.05
CA ILE A 15 11.45 -5.73 -14.64
C ILE A 15 12.02 -4.33 -14.44
N THR A 16 12.83 -3.84 -15.38
CA THR A 16 13.47 -2.52 -15.31
C THR A 16 12.46 -1.40 -15.53
N ILE A 17 11.55 -1.57 -16.50
CA ILE A 17 10.42 -0.66 -16.75
C ILE A 17 9.50 -0.57 -15.52
N TYR A 18 9.16 -1.71 -14.91
CA TYR A 18 8.34 -1.73 -13.69
C TYR A 18 9.04 -1.00 -12.53
N LYS A 19 10.34 -1.19 -12.33
CA LYS A 19 11.09 -0.51 -11.27
C LYS A 19 11.12 1.02 -11.45
N LEU A 20 11.30 1.49 -12.68
CA LEU A 20 11.25 2.91 -13.03
C LEU A 20 9.85 3.49 -12.79
N GLN A 21 8.81 2.80 -13.27
CA GLN A 21 7.43 3.23 -13.08
C GLN A 21 7.05 3.28 -11.58
N MET A 22 7.53 2.33 -10.78
CA MET A 22 7.31 2.35 -9.32
C MET A 22 8.10 3.43 -8.58
N ALA A 23 9.22 3.91 -9.13
CA ALA A 23 9.95 5.03 -8.58
C ALA A 23 9.21 6.34 -8.90
N GLU A 24 8.74 6.48 -10.13
CA GLU A 24 7.91 7.60 -10.58
C GLU A 24 6.61 7.68 -9.77
N ASP A 25 5.83 6.60 -9.66
CA ASP A 25 4.58 6.59 -8.88
C ASP A 25 4.79 6.99 -7.41
N ARG A 26 5.92 6.60 -6.80
CA ARG A 26 6.26 6.99 -5.42
C ARG A 26 6.59 8.47 -5.32
N ILE A 27 7.32 9.01 -6.28
CA ILE A 27 7.63 10.43 -6.37
C ILE A 27 6.35 11.24 -6.63
N SER A 28 5.51 10.80 -7.57
CA SER A 28 4.19 11.36 -7.87
C SER A 28 3.32 11.48 -6.64
N ASN A 29 3.17 10.39 -5.88
CA ASN A 29 2.38 10.42 -4.66
C ASN A 29 3.00 11.31 -3.58
N PHE A 30 4.33 11.26 -3.41
CA PHE A 30 5.04 12.08 -2.43
C PHE A 30 4.86 13.59 -2.71
N GLU A 31 5.04 14.02 -3.96
CA GLU A 31 4.88 15.43 -4.32
C GLU A 31 3.41 15.88 -4.21
N CYS A 32 2.45 15.03 -4.59
CA CYS A 32 1.05 15.33 -4.35
C CYS A 32 0.76 15.59 -2.86
N PHE A 33 1.25 14.72 -1.97
CA PHE A 33 1.08 14.91 -0.53
C PHE A 33 1.65 16.23 -0.03
N ASN A 34 2.82 16.63 -0.51
CA ASN A 34 3.43 17.90 -0.12
C ASN A 34 2.61 19.09 -0.62
N ILE A 35 2.19 19.07 -1.88
CA ILE A 35 1.39 20.14 -2.47
C ILE A 35 0.05 20.27 -1.75
N VAL A 36 -0.69 19.19 -1.53
CA VAL A 36 -1.98 19.22 -0.81
C VAL A 36 -1.81 19.79 0.60
N ARG A 37 -0.73 19.43 1.31
CA ARG A 37 -0.45 20.01 2.64
C ARG A 37 -0.12 21.50 2.58
N LEU A 38 0.60 21.95 1.56
CA LEU A 38 0.89 23.37 1.37
C LEU A 38 -0.40 24.15 1.04
N VAL A 39 -1.23 23.64 0.12
CA VAL A 39 -2.53 24.23 -0.22
C VAL A 39 -3.41 24.31 1.01
N ASN A 40 -3.53 23.24 1.80
CA ASN A 40 -4.35 23.22 2.99
C ASN A 40 -3.92 24.30 4.02
N ARG A 41 -2.60 24.49 4.21
CA ARG A 41 -2.10 25.57 5.06
C ARG A 41 -2.48 26.96 4.54
N GLN A 42 -2.47 27.14 3.22
CA GLN A 42 -2.85 28.42 2.60
C GLN A 42 -4.34 28.71 2.72
N ILE A 43 -5.18 27.69 2.55
CA ILE A 43 -6.64 27.81 2.78
C ILE A 43 -6.88 28.20 4.24
N GLN A 44 -6.21 27.55 5.19
CA GLN A 44 -6.34 27.84 6.62
C GLN A 44 -5.84 29.24 7.00
N SER A 45 -4.85 29.79 6.27
CA SER A 45 -4.39 31.18 6.47
C SER A 45 -5.25 32.22 5.75
N GLY A 46 -6.32 31.82 5.06
CA GLY A 46 -7.16 32.74 4.28
C GLY A 46 -6.49 33.30 3.02
N SER A 47 -5.44 32.64 2.52
CA SER A 47 -4.74 33.08 1.32
C SER A 47 -5.61 32.87 0.07
N SER A 48 -5.48 33.78 -0.90
CA SER A 48 -6.16 33.64 -2.18
C SER A 48 -5.59 32.49 -3.03
N LEU A 49 -6.37 32.02 -4.01
CA LEU A 49 -5.92 30.99 -4.97
C LEU A 49 -4.66 31.43 -5.73
N ASN A 50 -4.56 32.70 -6.09
CA ASN A 50 -3.40 33.24 -6.80
C ASN A 50 -2.13 33.20 -5.95
N GLN A 51 -2.21 33.61 -4.67
CA GLN A 51 -1.09 33.52 -3.74
C GLN A 51 -0.68 32.06 -3.50
N THR A 52 -1.66 31.17 -3.40
CA THR A 52 -1.43 29.73 -3.26
C THR A 52 -0.69 29.16 -4.48
N ASN A 53 -1.10 29.53 -5.70
CA ASN A 53 -0.45 29.12 -6.94
C ASN A 53 1.01 29.61 -6.99
N THR A 54 1.27 30.88 -6.69
CA THR A 54 2.63 31.43 -6.68
C THR A 54 3.52 30.69 -5.69
N LEU A 55 3.05 30.46 -4.46
CA LEU A 55 3.83 29.75 -3.43
C LEU A 55 4.17 28.32 -3.86
N ILE A 56 3.24 27.63 -4.51
CA ILE A 56 3.46 26.26 -4.98
C ILE A 56 4.44 26.25 -6.15
N HIS A 57 4.36 27.21 -7.07
CA HIS A 57 5.35 27.35 -8.14
C HIS A 57 6.75 27.62 -7.59
N ASP A 58 6.88 28.54 -6.62
CA ASP A 58 8.14 28.83 -5.94
C ASP A 58 8.70 27.60 -5.20
N TYR A 59 7.82 26.76 -4.66
CA TYR A 59 8.19 25.47 -4.07
C TYR A 59 8.73 24.50 -5.14
N CYS A 60 8.01 24.34 -6.26
CA CYS A 60 8.40 23.46 -7.35
C CYS A 60 9.72 23.90 -8.01
N ASP A 61 10.03 25.20 -8.03
CA ASP A 61 11.27 25.69 -8.62
C ASP A 61 12.52 25.40 -7.80
N LYS A 62 12.37 25.17 -6.49
CA LYS A 62 13.48 24.86 -5.56
C LYS A 62 13.88 23.38 -5.54
N ILE A 63 13.10 22.51 -6.17
CA ILE A 63 13.37 21.08 -6.26
C ILE A 63 13.91 20.74 -7.66
N ASN A 64 14.61 19.60 -7.77
CA ASN A 64 15.34 19.22 -8.99
C ASN A 64 14.92 17.84 -9.52
N GLY A 65 15.22 17.58 -10.79
CA GLY A 65 15.01 16.28 -11.45
C GLY A 65 13.53 15.90 -11.57
N LEU A 66 13.25 14.59 -11.54
CA LEU A 66 11.90 14.04 -11.70
C LEU A 66 10.87 14.61 -10.69
N ARG A 67 11.32 14.98 -9.48
CA ARG A 67 10.46 15.61 -8.47
C ARG A 67 9.95 16.97 -8.96
N LYS A 68 10.81 17.77 -9.62
CA LYS A 68 10.43 19.06 -10.20
C LYS A 68 9.38 18.88 -11.28
N GLU A 69 9.60 17.95 -12.21
CA GLU A 69 8.69 17.68 -13.31
C GLU A 69 7.29 17.30 -12.81
N VAL A 70 7.22 16.38 -11.85
CA VAL A 70 5.98 15.98 -11.19
C VAL A 70 5.30 17.16 -10.48
N CYS A 71 6.05 17.94 -9.70
CA CYS A 71 5.51 19.08 -8.96
C CYS A 71 4.90 20.12 -9.90
N MET A 72 5.64 20.46 -10.97
CA MET A 72 5.18 21.39 -12.01
C MET A 72 3.96 20.85 -12.75
N SER A 73 3.88 19.54 -12.97
CA SER A 73 2.71 18.90 -13.56
C SER A 73 1.47 19.04 -12.68
N ILE A 74 1.60 18.87 -11.36
CA ILE A 74 0.49 19.02 -10.41
C ILE A 74 0.07 20.50 -10.32
N SER A 75 1.05 21.40 -10.20
CA SER A 75 0.79 22.83 -9.96
C SER A 75 0.11 23.52 -11.14
N LYS A 76 0.30 23.03 -12.37
CA LYS A 76 -0.23 23.64 -13.59
C LYS A 76 -1.75 23.61 -13.67
N ASP A 77 -2.40 22.52 -13.26
CA ASP A 77 -3.83 22.32 -13.50
C ASP A 77 -4.61 21.72 -12.32
N LYS A 78 -3.96 21.14 -11.31
CA LYS A 78 -4.67 20.43 -10.22
C LYS A 78 -4.95 21.28 -8.99
N ILE A 79 -4.33 22.44 -8.81
CA ILE A 79 -4.52 23.25 -7.60
C ILE A 79 -6.00 23.63 -7.35
N PRO A 80 -6.77 24.08 -8.36
CA PRO A 80 -8.20 24.37 -8.14
C PRO A 80 -9.00 23.16 -7.68
N GLN A 81 -8.72 21.98 -8.23
CA GLN A 81 -9.36 20.73 -7.84
C GLN A 81 -8.99 20.31 -6.42
N ILE A 82 -7.72 20.48 -6.03
CA ILE A 82 -7.24 20.24 -4.67
C ILE A 82 -7.97 21.16 -3.68
N VAL A 83 -8.10 22.45 -3.99
CA VAL A 83 -8.81 23.42 -3.15
C VAL A 83 -10.27 23.01 -2.95
N ALA A 84 -10.97 22.65 -4.03
CA ALA A 84 -12.36 22.19 -3.96
C ALA A 84 -12.52 20.97 -3.03
N LEU A 85 -11.66 19.95 -3.21
CA LEU A 85 -11.70 18.74 -2.38
C LEU A 85 -11.34 19.02 -0.91
N LEU A 86 -10.45 19.97 -0.64
CA LEU A 86 -10.11 20.35 0.74
C LEU A 86 -11.22 21.14 1.42
N HIS A 87 -12.02 21.92 0.68
CA HIS A 87 -13.23 22.55 1.23
C HIS A 87 -14.31 21.53 1.61
N GLU A 88 -14.34 20.36 0.97
CA GLU A 88 -15.17 19.22 1.36
C GLU A 88 -14.57 18.38 2.50
N GLU A 89 -13.55 18.89 3.19
CA GLU A 89 -12.85 18.24 4.30
C GLU A 89 -12.26 16.87 3.93
N LYS A 90 -11.90 16.65 2.66
CA LYS A 90 -11.29 15.38 2.23
C LYS A 90 -9.87 15.25 2.78
N THR A 91 -9.48 14.00 3.06
CA THR A 91 -8.12 13.67 3.49
C THR A 91 -7.11 13.83 2.36
N THR A 92 -5.84 14.07 2.70
CA THR A 92 -4.77 14.19 1.70
C THR A 92 -4.63 12.93 0.85
N GLU A 93 -4.78 11.75 1.46
CA GLU A 93 -4.83 10.46 0.77
C GLU A 93 -5.90 10.47 -0.34
N PHE A 94 -7.13 10.84 0.02
CA PHE A 94 -8.26 10.86 -0.91
C PHE A 94 -8.02 11.85 -2.04
N VAL A 95 -7.57 13.07 -1.72
CA VAL A 95 -7.29 14.10 -2.72
C VAL A 95 -6.28 13.58 -3.74
N CYS A 96 -5.15 13.03 -3.29
CA CYS A 96 -4.11 12.53 -4.18
C CYS A 96 -4.57 11.35 -5.04
N ASP A 97 -5.40 10.46 -4.50
CA ASP A 97 -5.98 9.36 -5.28
C ASP A 97 -6.95 9.89 -6.35
N GLU A 98 -7.79 10.86 -6.01
CA GLU A 98 -8.80 11.46 -6.89
C GLU A 98 -8.16 12.23 -8.06
N ILE A 99 -7.08 12.97 -7.80
CA ILE A 99 -6.34 13.71 -8.86
C ILE A 99 -5.34 12.84 -9.64
N GLY A 100 -5.29 11.54 -9.36
CA GLY A 100 -4.51 10.56 -10.12
C GLY A 100 -3.08 10.27 -9.60
N TYR A 101 -2.65 10.92 -8.53
CA TYR A 101 -1.33 10.79 -7.90
C TYR A 101 -1.35 9.79 -6.74
N ARG A 102 -1.94 8.62 -7.02
CA ARG A 102 -2.19 7.59 -6.03
C ARG A 102 -0.93 6.95 -5.48
N LYS A 103 -0.99 6.54 -4.21
CA LYS A 103 0.08 5.73 -3.62
C LYS A 103 0.03 4.33 -4.21
N ARG A 104 0.93 3.99 -5.15
CA ARG A 104 1.07 2.59 -5.58
C ARG A 104 1.73 1.76 -4.49
N SER A 105 0.91 1.20 -3.62
CA SER A 105 1.30 0.07 -2.78
C SER A 105 1.27 -1.18 -3.65
N PHE A 106 2.30 -2.04 -3.55
CA PHE A 106 2.22 -3.40 -4.10
C PHE A 106 0.91 -4.05 -3.66
N GLY A 107 0.04 -4.35 -4.62
CA GLY A 107 -1.17 -5.14 -4.39
C GLY A 107 -2.50 -4.40 -4.27
N GLN A 108 -2.54 -3.06 -4.31
CA GLN A 108 -3.80 -2.31 -4.17
C GLN A 108 -4.83 -2.50 -5.31
N ARG A 109 -4.52 -3.34 -6.30
CA ARG A 109 -5.40 -3.61 -7.43
C ARG A 109 -5.33 -5.04 -7.93
N THR A 110 -4.74 -5.98 -7.18
CA THR A 110 -4.84 -7.38 -7.57
C THR A 110 -6.32 -7.75 -7.47
N PRO A 111 -7.02 -7.96 -8.59
CA PRO A 111 -8.39 -8.41 -8.53
C PRO A 111 -8.36 -9.79 -7.88
N ILE A 112 -9.10 -9.95 -6.80
CA ILE A 112 -9.24 -11.23 -6.10
C ILE A 112 -10.72 -11.46 -5.83
N SER A 113 -11.18 -12.69 -6.02
CA SER A 113 -12.54 -13.03 -5.61
C SER A 113 -12.64 -12.95 -4.08
N LEU A 114 -13.83 -12.66 -3.56
CA LEU A 114 -14.04 -12.68 -2.10
C LEU A 114 -13.65 -14.05 -1.52
N LYS A 115 -13.96 -15.13 -2.27
CA LYS A 115 -13.65 -16.50 -1.89
C LYS A 115 -12.15 -16.75 -1.78
N ASP A 116 -11.37 -16.31 -2.77
CA ASP A 116 -9.91 -16.48 -2.74
C ASP A 116 -9.27 -15.65 -1.63
N CYS A 117 -9.80 -14.45 -1.36
CA CYS A 117 -9.37 -13.65 -0.23
C CYS A 117 -9.61 -14.39 1.10
N GLU A 118 -10.80 -14.96 1.29
CA GLU A 118 -11.15 -15.73 2.49
C GLU A 118 -10.20 -16.92 2.67
N ILE A 119 -9.93 -17.69 1.61
CA ILE A 119 -8.98 -18.82 1.63
C ILE A 119 -7.58 -18.37 2.05
N VAL A 120 -7.09 -17.26 1.49
CA VAL A 120 -5.78 -16.69 1.86
C VAL A 120 -5.76 -16.30 3.33
N VAL A 121 -6.78 -15.56 3.80
CA VAL A 121 -6.87 -15.11 5.19
C VAL A 121 -6.97 -16.31 6.15
N ASP A 122 -7.75 -17.33 5.82
CA ASP A 122 -7.88 -18.54 6.63
C ASP A 122 -6.55 -19.27 6.74
N LYS A 123 -5.82 -19.42 5.64
CA LYS A 123 -4.52 -20.11 5.66
C LYS A 123 -3.48 -19.33 6.46
N ILE A 124 -3.52 -17.99 6.40
CA ILE A 124 -2.72 -17.08 7.23
C ILE A 124 -3.06 -17.27 8.72
N LYS A 125 -4.35 -17.32 9.07
CA LYS A 125 -4.82 -17.57 10.44
C LYS A 125 -4.35 -18.91 10.97
N SER A 126 -4.58 -19.98 10.22
CA SER A 126 -4.18 -21.33 10.63
C SER A 126 -2.68 -21.38 10.91
N ASN A 127 -1.86 -20.77 10.04
CA ASN A 127 -0.41 -20.70 10.27
C ASN A 127 -0.05 -19.85 11.51
N PHE A 128 -0.74 -18.73 11.73
CA PHE A 128 -0.57 -17.90 12.91
C PHE A 128 -0.83 -18.67 14.21
N PHE A 129 -1.96 -19.40 14.28
CA PHE A 129 -2.33 -20.17 15.47
C PHE A 129 -1.43 -21.39 15.69
N LEU A 130 -1.06 -22.12 14.63
CA LEU A 130 -0.13 -23.26 14.74
C LEU A 130 1.25 -22.84 15.27
N ASN A 131 1.76 -21.67 14.86
CA ASN A 131 3.03 -21.16 15.37
C ASN A 131 2.92 -20.63 16.80
N SER A 132 1.78 -20.03 17.15
CA SER A 132 1.49 -19.58 18.52
C SER A 132 1.49 -20.76 19.50
N GLU A 133 0.84 -21.87 19.16
CA GLU A 133 0.81 -23.09 19.98
C GLU A 133 2.19 -23.73 20.13
N LYS A 134 2.97 -23.85 19.04
CA LYS A 134 4.35 -24.35 19.10
C LYS A 134 5.27 -23.47 19.95
N SER A 135 5.03 -22.16 19.98
CA SER A 135 5.84 -21.23 20.78
C SER A 135 5.59 -21.33 22.29
N LYS A 136 4.37 -21.70 22.70
CA LYS A 136 4.03 -21.95 24.12
C LYS A 136 4.69 -23.21 24.66
N ILE A 137 4.88 -24.22 23.81
CA ILE A 137 5.50 -25.49 24.19
C ILE A 137 7.01 -25.33 24.41
N ASN A 138 7.66 -24.41 23.69
CA ASN A 138 9.12 -24.27 23.72
C ASN A 138 9.66 -23.24 24.72
N ASN A 139 8.80 -22.41 25.32
CA ASN A 139 9.21 -21.38 26.30
C ASN A 139 8.48 -21.59 27.63
N SER A 140 8.97 -22.52 28.45
CA SER A 140 8.46 -22.79 29.80
C SER A 140 8.86 -21.76 30.86
N GLN A 141 9.53 -20.66 30.52
CA GLN A 141 10.01 -19.75 31.57
C GLN A 141 10.24 -18.30 31.11
N TYR A 142 9.21 -17.66 30.54
CA TYR A 142 9.09 -16.21 30.53
C TYR A 142 7.68 -15.84 30.04
N GLU A 143 6.90 -15.11 30.84
CA GLU A 143 5.64 -14.49 30.40
C GLU A 143 5.98 -13.17 29.71
N PRO A 144 5.95 -13.09 28.37
CA PRO A 144 6.20 -11.83 27.68
C PRO A 144 4.97 -10.94 27.83
N THR A 145 5.17 -9.63 27.96
CA THR A 145 4.05 -8.68 27.87
C THR A 145 3.38 -8.79 26.50
N LYS A 146 2.08 -8.47 26.41
CA LYS A 146 1.29 -8.56 25.16
C LYS A 146 1.98 -7.89 23.96
N GLU A 147 2.68 -6.79 24.18
CA GLU A 147 3.38 -6.02 23.15
C GLU A 147 4.66 -6.72 22.67
N GLN A 148 5.41 -7.33 23.59
CA GLN A 148 6.61 -8.11 23.26
C GLN A 148 6.25 -9.40 22.51
N PHE A 149 5.14 -10.04 22.88
CA PHE A 149 4.62 -11.21 22.18
C PHE A 149 4.21 -10.88 20.73
N VAL A 150 3.52 -9.75 20.53
CA VAL A 150 3.15 -9.26 19.19
C VAL A 150 4.39 -8.93 18.35
N SER A 151 5.40 -8.27 18.94
CA SER A 151 6.69 -7.96 18.29
C SER A 151 7.45 -9.22 17.85
N PHE A 152 7.52 -10.23 18.72
CA PHE A 152 8.15 -11.51 18.43
C PHE A 152 7.42 -12.29 17.34
N LEU A 153 6.09 -12.34 17.41
CA LEU A 153 5.24 -12.95 16.38
C LEU A 153 5.37 -12.25 15.04
N MET A 154 5.38 -10.91 15.02
CA MET A 154 5.59 -10.11 13.81
C MET A 154 6.87 -10.54 13.08
N ARG A 155 8.02 -10.60 13.78
CA ARG A 155 9.31 -11.03 13.18
C ARG A 155 9.24 -12.44 12.61
N ARG A 156 8.57 -13.38 13.28
CA ARG A 156 8.43 -14.78 12.82
C ARG A 156 7.45 -14.91 11.65
N PHE A 157 6.39 -14.10 11.64
CA PHE A 157 5.38 -14.09 10.58
C PHE A 157 5.94 -13.57 9.25
N PHE A 158 6.84 -12.58 9.28
CA PHE A 158 7.55 -12.11 8.08
C PHE A 158 8.41 -13.19 7.40
N VAL A 159 8.93 -14.17 8.17
CA VAL A 159 9.69 -15.32 7.63
C VAL A 159 8.75 -16.46 7.18
N ALA A 160 7.58 -16.60 7.82
CA ALA A 160 6.65 -17.72 7.61
C ALA A 160 5.60 -17.53 6.51
N THR A 161 5.39 -16.31 5.99
CA THR A 161 4.44 -16.06 4.88
C THR A 161 4.94 -16.53 3.52
N GLY A 162 6.27 -16.62 3.36
CA GLY A 162 6.94 -17.19 2.18
C GLY A 162 6.41 -18.58 1.80
N PRO A 163 6.44 -19.56 2.73
CA PRO A 163 5.86 -20.89 2.57
C PRO A 163 4.35 -20.93 2.29
N ILE A 164 3.55 -20.12 2.99
CA ILE A 164 2.07 -20.16 2.89
C ILE A 164 1.59 -19.92 1.46
N CYS A 165 2.22 -18.96 0.79
CA CYS A 165 1.84 -18.57 -0.56
C CYS A 165 2.45 -19.47 -1.65
N ARG A 166 3.32 -20.44 -1.32
CA ARG A 166 3.87 -21.37 -2.32
C ARG A 166 2.81 -22.33 -2.87
N ASP A 167 1.86 -22.72 -2.01
CA ASP A 167 0.82 -23.68 -2.34
C ASP A 167 -0.34 -23.09 -3.15
N PHE A 168 -0.36 -21.77 -3.35
CA PHE A 168 -1.40 -21.11 -4.13
C PHE A 168 -1.08 -21.17 -5.63
N PRO A 169 -2.11 -21.33 -6.49
CA PRO A 169 -1.99 -21.16 -7.93
C PRO A 169 -1.29 -19.85 -8.31
N THR A 170 -0.57 -19.81 -9.43
CA THR A 170 0.19 -18.63 -9.88
C THR A 170 -0.63 -17.34 -9.87
N GLU A 171 -1.91 -17.43 -10.22
CA GLU A 171 -2.87 -16.31 -10.29
C GLU A 171 -3.18 -15.73 -8.90
N THR A 172 -3.37 -16.57 -7.88
CA THR A 172 -3.70 -16.14 -6.51
C THR A 172 -2.47 -16.02 -5.62
N LYS A 173 -1.31 -16.52 -6.06
CA LYS A 173 -0.04 -16.48 -5.34
C LYS A 173 0.46 -15.06 -5.09
N LEU A 174 0.38 -14.17 -6.09
CA LEU A 174 0.72 -12.76 -5.90
C LEU A 174 -0.23 -12.10 -4.90
N ALA A 175 -1.54 -12.39 -5.01
CA ALA A 175 -2.53 -11.88 -4.09
C ALA A 175 -2.30 -12.38 -2.65
N CYS A 176 -1.89 -13.64 -2.48
CA CYS A 176 -1.49 -14.19 -1.19
C CYS A 176 -0.32 -13.42 -0.58
N TYR A 177 0.74 -13.12 -1.34
CA TYR A 177 1.88 -12.35 -0.83
C TYR A 177 1.49 -10.94 -0.40
N VAL A 178 0.64 -10.29 -1.21
CA VAL A 178 0.09 -8.96 -0.94
C VAL A 178 -0.73 -8.96 0.34
N ILE A 179 -1.74 -9.83 0.41
CA ILE A 179 -2.67 -9.93 1.54
C ILE A 179 -1.92 -10.32 2.81
N SER A 180 -1.00 -11.27 2.73
CA SER A 180 -0.13 -11.66 3.85
C SER A 180 0.63 -10.46 4.41
N ARG A 181 1.22 -9.63 3.55
CA ARG A 181 1.96 -8.44 3.97
C ARG A 181 1.06 -7.39 4.61
N ILE A 182 -0.13 -7.14 4.05
CA ILE A 182 -1.08 -6.16 4.57
C ILE A 182 -1.63 -6.61 5.92
N ILE A 183 -2.05 -7.88 6.02
CA ILE A 183 -2.59 -8.45 7.26
C ILE A 183 -1.57 -8.40 8.37
N SER A 184 -0.33 -8.78 8.07
CA SER A 184 0.77 -8.73 9.06
C SER A 184 0.95 -7.32 9.61
N LYS A 185 0.86 -6.29 8.77
CA LYS A 185 1.07 -4.90 9.19
C LYS A 185 -0.11 -4.30 9.93
N ASN A 186 -1.33 -4.54 9.46
CA ASN A 186 -2.49 -3.74 9.84
C ASN A 186 -3.58 -4.56 10.56
N PHE A 187 -3.64 -5.88 10.36
CA PHE A 187 -4.74 -6.73 10.83
C PHE A 187 -4.30 -7.82 11.80
N LEU A 188 -3.05 -7.80 12.26
CA LEU A 188 -2.58 -8.82 13.21
C LEU A 188 -3.42 -8.86 14.52
N PRO A 189 -3.87 -7.73 15.10
CA PRO A 189 -4.78 -7.76 16.24
C PRO A 189 -6.12 -8.45 15.92
N ASP A 190 -6.65 -8.21 14.72
CA ASP A 190 -7.91 -8.78 14.25
C ASP A 190 -7.82 -10.29 14.00
N ILE A 191 -6.68 -10.73 13.47
CA ILE A 191 -6.33 -12.14 13.34
C ILE A 191 -6.25 -12.79 14.73
N SER A 192 -5.59 -12.16 15.70
CA SER A 192 -5.50 -12.67 17.07
C SER A 192 -6.86 -12.76 17.77
N ARG A 193 -7.82 -11.91 17.42
CA ARG A 193 -9.19 -11.90 17.95
C ARG A 193 -10.13 -12.88 17.23
N ARG A 194 -9.63 -13.70 16.30
CA ARG A 194 -10.41 -14.68 15.52
C ARG A 194 -11.59 -14.06 14.75
N ILE A 195 -11.44 -12.81 14.29
CA ILE A 195 -12.45 -12.12 13.47
C ILE A 195 -12.71 -12.93 12.19
N PRO A 196 -13.95 -13.09 11.68
CA PRO A 196 -14.23 -13.86 10.46
C PRO A 196 -13.44 -13.37 9.24
N SER A 197 -12.96 -14.30 8.40
CA SER A 197 -12.12 -13.97 7.22
C SER A 197 -12.85 -13.09 6.22
N LYS A 198 -14.15 -13.33 6.04
CA LYS A 198 -15.05 -12.49 5.25
C LYS A 198 -15.02 -11.02 5.68
N LEU A 199 -15.01 -10.76 6.99
CA LEU A 199 -14.99 -9.40 7.52
C LEU A 199 -13.62 -8.74 7.31
N VAL A 200 -12.54 -9.49 7.50
CA VAL A 200 -11.18 -9.01 7.18
C VAL A 200 -11.08 -8.62 5.70
N CYS A 201 -11.57 -9.46 4.79
CA CYS A 201 -11.58 -9.18 3.35
C CYS A 201 -12.43 -7.95 3.00
N LYS A 202 -13.62 -7.80 3.59
CA LYS A 202 -14.46 -6.61 3.42
C LYS A 202 -13.75 -5.34 3.90
N ASN A 203 -13.10 -5.39 5.05
CA ASN A 203 -12.34 -4.26 5.58
C ASN A 203 -11.16 -3.91 4.66
N LEU A 204 -10.40 -4.92 4.19
CA LEU A 204 -9.32 -4.74 3.23
C LEU A 204 -9.80 -4.07 1.94
N ALA A 205 -10.97 -4.45 1.43
CA ALA A 205 -11.57 -3.81 0.26
C ALA A 205 -12.01 -2.37 0.56
N ALA A 206 -12.64 -2.12 1.72
CA ALA A 206 -13.09 -0.80 2.13
C ALA A 206 -11.95 0.22 2.31
N MET A 207 -10.76 -0.22 2.75
CA MET A 207 -9.56 0.64 2.80
C MET A 207 -8.75 0.65 1.50
N HIS A 208 -9.35 0.19 0.40
CA HIS A 208 -8.72 0.11 -0.91
C HIS A 208 -7.38 -0.65 -0.93
N GLN A 209 -7.22 -1.64 -0.04
CA GLN A 209 -6.00 -2.46 0.04
C GLN A 209 -6.03 -3.63 -0.96
N ILE A 210 -7.22 -4.07 -1.36
CA ILE A 210 -7.48 -5.08 -2.40
C ILE A 210 -8.69 -4.67 -3.24
N LYS A 211 -8.82 -5.21 -4.46
CA LYS A 211 -10.02 -5.05 -5.29
C LYS A 211 -10.77 -6.38 -5.32
N ILE A 212 -11.96 -6.43 -4.70
CA ILE A 212 -12.82 -7.60 -4.80
C ILE A 212 -13.53 -7.58 -6.15
N VAL A 213 -13.40 -8.67 -6.90
CA VAL A 213 -14.19 -8.95 -8.10
C VAL A 213 -15.22 -10.03 -7.76
N ASN A 214 -16.44 -9.83 -8.23
CA ASN A 214 -17.53 -10.80 -8.07
C ASN A 214 -17.34 -11.99 -9.02
#